data_AF-A0A1S3PR65-F1
#
_entry.id   AF-A0A1S3PR65-F1
#
_cell.length_a   1.000
_cell.length_b   1.000
_cell.length_c   1.000
_cell.angle_alpha   90.00
_cell.angle_beta   90.00
_cell.angle_gamma   90.00
#
_symmetry.space_group_name_H-M   'P 1'
#
loop_
_entity.id
_entity.type
_entity.pdbx_description
1 polymer ?
#
loop_
_entity_poly.entity_id
_entity_poly.type
_entity_poly.pdbx_seq_one_letter_code
_entity_poly.pdbx_strand_id
1 'polypeptide(L)'
;LYFLSEGPESYHYLSQSGCVKDRSLDDLHLYDSVMEALKVMQFSEEEIRDVFKLLSAVLLMGNIEFMTAGGAQITSKGVVSNVSDLLGLDSFQLSEVLTQRSMILRGEEICSPLTVEQAVDSRDSVAMALYAQSFSWIITRIN
;
A
#
# COMPACT_ATOMS: atom_id res chain seq x y z
N LEU A 1 7.11 5.15 13.07
CA LEU A 1 5.98 5.99 12.61
C LEU A 1 5.47 5.63 11.22
N TYR A 2 6.27 4.99 10.36
CA TYR A 2 5.81 4.55 9.04
C TYR A 2 6.17 3.10 8.72
N PHE A 3 6.79 2.34 9.63
CA PHE A 3 7.26 0.96 9.39
C PHE A 3 8.18 0.82 8.15
N LEU A 4 8.82 1.91 7.73
CA LEU A 4 9.89 1.90 6.74
C LEU A 4 11.23 2.08 7.45
N SER A 5 12.02 1.02 7.55
CA SER A 5 13.33 1.01 8.24
C SER A 5 14.49 0.57 7.36
N GLU A 6 14.21 0.17 6.12
CA GLU A 6 15.21 -0.32 5.18
C GLU A 6 15.28 0.57 3.94
N GLY A 7 16.27 0.32 3.08
CA GLY A 7 16.44 1.06 1.83
C GLY A 7 15.35 0.73 0.80
N PRO A 8 15.27 1.52 -0.30
CA PRO A 8 14.32 1.29 -1.39
C PRO A 8 14.41 -0.14 -1.98
N GLU A 9 15.59 -0.75 -1.94
CA GLU A 9 15.84 -2.13 -2.37
C GLU A 9 15.01 -3.19 -1.62
N SER A 10 14.57 -2.89 -0.40
CA SER A 10 13.76 -3.81 0.42
C SER A 10 12.27 -3.76 0.09
N TYR A 11 11.84 -2.85 -0.79
CA TYR A 11 10.43 -2.72 -1.18
C TYR A 11 10.22 -3.26 -2.58
N HIS A 12 9.33 -4.23 -2.71
CA HIS A 12 9.04 -4.92 -3.96
C HIS A 12 8.70 -3.92 -5.08
N TYR A 13 7.85 -2.93 -4.81
CA TYR A 13 7.44 -1.95 -5.82
C TYR A 13 8.55 -0.97 -6.25
N LEU A 14 9.65 -0.85 -5.51
CA LEU A 14 10.76 0.04 -5.86
C LEU A 14 11.95 -0.71 -6.46
N SER A 15 12.11 -1.99 -6.14
CA SER A 15 13.31 -2.77 -6.49
C SER A 15 13.22 -3.56 -7.80
N GLN A 16 12.01 -3.79 -8.33
CA GLN A 16 11.77 -4.62 -9.52
C GLN A 16 12.52 -4.17 -10.78
N SER A 17 12.79 -2.88 -10.93
CA SER A 17 13.50 -2.34 -12.10
C SER A 17 15.02 -2.60 -12.06
N GLY A 18 15.56 -2.98 -10.88
CA GLY A 18 17.00 -3.03 -10.63
C GLY A 18 17.67 -1.65 -10.54
N CYS A 19 16.91 -0.55 -10.64
CA CYS A 19 17.40 0.82 -10.57
C CYS A 19 16.66 1.59 -9.48
N VAL A 20 17.27 1.67 -8.30
CA VAL A 20 16.74 2.42 -7.14
C VAL A 20 17.34 3.82 -6.99
N LYS A 21 18.43 4.12 -7.73
CA LYS A 21 19.13 5.39 -7.63
C LYS A 21 19.47 5.91 -9.02
N ASP A 22 18.89 7.05 -9.37
CA ASP A 22 19.28 7.82 -10.53
C ASP A 22 20.32 8.88 -10.12
N ARG A 23 21.47 8.93 -10.80
CA ARG A 23 22.53 9.90 -10.48
C ARG A 23 22.20 11.32 -10.94
N SER A 24 21.19 11.48 -11.79
CA SER A 24 20.73 12.78 -12.27
C SER A 24 19.70 13.44 -11.34
N LEU A 25 19.21 12.70 -10.34
CA LEU A 25 18.20 13.16 -9.39
C LEU A 25 18.76 13.22 -7.97
N ASP A 26 18.26 14.20 -7.22
CA ASP A 26 18.50 14.34 -5.78
C ASP A 26 17.16 14.21 -5.06
N ASP A 27 16.82 12.98 -4.64
CA ASP A 27 15.55 12.67 -3.99
C ASP A 27 15.37 13.44 -2.67
N LEU A 28 16.46 13.76 -1.97
CA LEU A 28 16.39 14.54 -0.73
C LEU A 28 15.97 15.98 -1.03
N HIS A 29 16.59 16.59 -2.05
CA HIS A 29 16.22 17.93 -2.49
C HIS A 29 14.80 18.01 -3.05
N LEU A 30 14.38 17.00 -3.82
CA LEU A 30 13.01 16.89 -4.34
C LEU A 30 11.99 16.73 -3.21
N TYR A 31 12.30 15.92 -2.20
CA TYR A 31 11.49 15.77 -1.00
C TYR A 31 11.31 17.11 -0.28
N ASP A 32 12.40 17.84 -0.03
CA ASP A 32 12.35 19.15 0.63
C ASP A 32 11.49 20.14 -0.17
N SER A 33 11.62 20.14 -1.50
CA SER A 33 10.82 20.96 -2.40
C SER A 33 9.32 20.65 -2.32
N VAL A 34 8.95 19.36 -2.25
CA VAL A 34 7.56 18.92 -2.06
C VAL A 34 7.04 19.36 -0.69
N MET A 35 7.83 19.22 0.36
CA MET A 35 7.45 19.62 1.72
C MET A 35 7.23 21.13 1.84
N GLU A 36 8.05 21.95 1.17
CA GLU A 36 7.83 23.39 1.07
C GLU A 36 6.55 23.72 0.31
N ALA A 37 6.32 23.07 -0.83
CA ALA A 37 5.10 23.27 -1.61
C ALA A 37 3.84 22.94 -0.79
N LEU A 38 3.81 21.82 -0.06
CA LEU A 38 2.69 21.43 0.80
C LEU A 38 2.43 22.47 1.91
N LYS A 39 3.48 23.05 2.49
CA LYS A 39 3.35 24.15 3.47
C LYS A 39 2.75 25.40 2.85
N VAL A 40 3.20 25.80 1.65
CA VAL A 40 2.65 26.96 0.93
C VAL A 40 1.18 26.74 0.60
N MET A 41 0.80 25.51 0.24
CA MET A 41 -0.57 25.10 -0.02
C MET A 41 -1.40 24.87 1.25
N GLN A 42 -0.85 25.20 2.43
CA GLN A 42 -1.54 25.15 3.73
C GLN A 42 -2.05 23.75 4.11
N PHE A 43 -1.35 22.70 3.67
CA PHE A 43 -1.58 21.36 4.23
C PHE A 43 -1.14 21.34 5.69
N SER A 44 -2.01 20.81 6.54
CA SER A 44 -1.70 20.58 7.95
C SER A 44 -0.67 19.46 8.11
N GLU A 45 0.04 19.47 9.23
CA GLU A 45 0.98 18.37 9.55
C GLU A 45 0.27 17.01 9.65
N GLU A 46 -1.01 17.00 10.03
CA GLU A 46 -1.83 15.78 10.08
C GLU A 46 -2.11 15.24 8.66
N GLU A 47 -2.59 16.10 7.76
CA GLU A 47 -2.81 15.74 6.36
C GLU A 47 -1.54 15.20 5.68
N ILE A 48 -0.41 15.87 5.88
CA ILE A 48 0.88 15.44 5.35
C ILE A 48 1.26 14.06 5.92
N ARG A 49 1.11 13.88 7.24
CA ARG A 49 1.40 12.62 7.92
C ARG A 49 0.55 11.48 7.37
N ASP A 50 -0.73 11.73 7.11
CA ASP A 50 -1.65 10.71 6.60
C ASP A 50 -1.34 10.33 5.15
N VAL A 51 -0.94 11.29 4.31
CA VAL A 51 -0.41 10.99 2.97
C VAL A 51 0.82 10.07 3.08
N PHE A 52 1.79 10.38 3.95
CA PHE A 52 2.97 9.53 4.12
C PHE A 52 2.66 8.16 4.73
N LYS A 53 1.67 8.06 5.63
CA LYS A 53 1.18 6.77 6.13
C LYS A 53 0.62 5.91 5.00
N LEU A 54 -0.19 6.51 4.13
CA LEU A 54 -0.77 5.82 2.98
C LEU A 54 0.31 5.38 1.99
N LEU A 55 1.27 6.26 1.65
CA LEU A 55 2.39 5.89 0.78
C LEU A 55 3.22 4.75 1.35
N SER A 56 3.47 4.77 2.67
CA SER A 56 4.14 3.65 3.33
C SER A 56 3.33 2.36 3.25
N ALA A 57 2.02 2.43 3.50
CA ALA A 57 1.13 1.27 3.38
C ALA A 57 1.17 0.69 1.96
N VAL A 58 1.20 1.53 0.92
CA VAL A 58 1.36 1.08 -0.48
C VAL A 58 2.69 0.35 -0.69
N LEU A 59 3.81 0.86 -0.17
CA LEU A 59 5.10 0.17 -0.28
C LEU A 59 5.11 -1.18 0.44
N LEU A 60 4.57 -1.23 1.65
CA LEU A 60 4.49 -2.46 2.45
C LEU A 60 3.50 -3.46 1.86
N MET A 61 2.41 -3.01 1.24
CA MET A 61 1.49 -3.88 0.51
C MET A 61 2.22 -4.72 -0.53
N GLY A 62 3.16 -4.13 -1.28
CA GLY A 62 3.97 -4.87 -2.26
C GLY A 62 4.85 -5.98 -1.67
N ASN A 63 5.17 -5.89 -0.38
CA ASN A 63 5.95 -6.90 0.34
C ASN A 63 5.08 -8.02 0.95
N ILE A 64 3.76 -8.00 0.71
CA ILE A 64 2.90 -9.12 1.11
C ILE A 64 3.16 -10.31 0.19
N GLU A 65 3.55 -11.42 0.80
CA GLU A 65 3.86 -12.68 0.15
C GLU A 65 2.78 -13.72 0.40
N PHE A 66 2.56 -14.55 -0.62
CA PHE A 66 1.54 -15.60 -0.61
C PHE A 66 2.15 -16.96 -0.92
N MET A 67 1.57 -18.00 -0.35
CA MET A 67 1.86 -19.40 -0.67
C MET A 67 0.56 -20.17 -0.95
N THR A 68 0.68 -21.31 -1.64
CA THR A 68 -0.46 -22.19 -1.90
C THR A 68 -0.61 -23.22 -0.78
N ALA A 69 -1.72 -23.17 -0.05
CA ALA A 69 -2.13 -24.17 0.93
C ALA A 69 -3.67 -24.23 1.02
N GLY A 70 -4.30 -25.02 0.13
CA GLY A 70 -5.76 -25.05 0.00
C GLY A 70 -6.37 -23.75 -0.55
N GLY A 71 -5.56 -22.98 -1.29
CA GLY A 71 -5.83 -21.59 -1.66
C GLY A 71 -4.62 -20.71 -1.38
N ALA A 72 -4.69 -19.43 -1.73
CA ALA A 72 -3.70 -18.43 -1.34
C ALA A 72 -3.72 -18.22 0.18
N GLN A 73 -2.55 -18.23 0.79
CA GLN A 73 -2.34 -17.98 2.22
C GLN A 73 -1.19 -17.01 2.38
N ILE A 74 -1.32 -16.03 3.29
CA ILE A 74 -0.29 -15.03 3.54
C ILE A 74 0.82 -15.62 4.41
N THR A 75 2.07 -15.52 3.96
CA THR A 75 3.27 -15.91 4.73
C THR A 75 3.82 -14.75 5.56
N SER A 76 3.66 -13.52 5.09
CA SER A 76 4.23 -12.29 5.65
C SER A 76 3.27 -11.57 6.61
N LYS A 77 2.77 -12.26 7.64
CA LYS A 77 1.75 -11.71 8.57
C LYS A 77 2.16 -10.41 9.27
N GLY A 78 3.46 -10.24 9.56
CA GLY A 78 3.96 -8.99 10.14
C GLY A 78 3.80 -7.78 9.23
N VAL A 79 3.96 -7.98 7.91
CA VAL A 79 3.76 -6.91 6.91
C VAL A 79 2.30 -6.50 6.86
N VAL A 80 1.37 -7.46 6.88
CA VAL A 80 -0.08 -7.19 6.92
C VAL A 80 -0.44 -6.39 8.16
N SER A 81 0.07 -6.76 9.34
CA SER A 81 -0.16 -6.00 10.58
C SER A 81 0.29 -4.55 10.45
N ASN A 82 1.48 -4.30 9.90
CA ASN A 82 2.00 -2.95 9.70
C ASN A 82 1.12 -2.14 8.73
N VAL A 83 0.66 -2.75 7.63
CA VAL A 83 -0.24 -2.11 6.67
C VAL A 83 -1.58 -1.77 7.33
N SER A 84 -2.17 -2.72 8.07
CA SER A 84 -3.41 -2.53 8.82
C SER A 84 -3.33 -1.40 9.83
N ASP A 85 -2.22 -1.30 10.58
CA ASP A 85 -1.99 -0.24 11.54
C ASP A 85 -1.89 1.14 10.87
N LEU A 86 -1.26 1.22 9.70
CA LEU A 86 -1.14 2.48 8.93
C LEU A 86 -2.47 2.96 8.37
N LEU A 87 -3.31 2.03 7.89
CA LEU A 87 -4.59 2.31 7.26
C LEU A 87 -5.76 2.34 8.27
N GLY A 88 -5.53 1.98 9.53
CA GLY A 88 -6.60 1.87 10.54
C GLY A 88 -7.59 0.74 10.24
N LEU A 89 -7.12 -0.35 9.65
CA LEU A 89 -7.92 -1.51 9.25
C LEU A 89 -7.71 -2.68 10.22
N ASP A 90 -8.66 -3.60 10.25
CA ASP A 90 -8.46 -4.89 10.91
C ASP A 90 -7.56 -5.81 10.05
N SER A 91 -6.55 -6.41 10.68
CA SER A 91 -5.57 -7.25 9.99
C SER A 91 -6.13 -8.57 9.48
N PHE A 92 -7.14 -9.11 10.15
CA PHE A 92 -7.82 -10.31 9.72
C PHE A 92 -8.69 -10.02 8.50
N GLN A 93 -9.47 -8.93 8.53
CA GLN A 93 -10.27 -8.48 7.39
C GLN A 93 -9.42 -8.17 6.17
N LEU A 94 -8.29 -7.48 6.34
CA LEU A 94 -7.36 -7.23 5.23
C LEU A 94 -6.83 -8.55 4.65
N SER A 95 -6.49 -9.52 5.51
CA SER A 95 -6.03 -10.84 5.06
C SER A 95 -7.11 -11.59 4.27
N GLU A 96 -8.37 -11.53 4.71
CA GLU A 96 -9.51 -12.14 4.00
C GLU A 96 -9.72 -11.49 2.63
N VAL A 97 -9.73 -10.16 2.55
CA VAL A 97 -9.90 -9.43 1.28
C VAL A 97 -8.79 -9.79 0.27
N LEU A 98 -7.57 -10.03 0.75
CA LEU A 98 -6.45 -10.40 -0.10
C LEU A 98 -6.44 -11.87 -0.53
N THR A 99 -7.12 -12.76 0.19
CA THR A 99 -7.02 -14.22 -0.02
C THR A 99 -8.33 -14.89 -0.40
N GLN A 100 -9.46 -14.19 -0.31
CA GLN A 100 -10.79 -14.74 -0.57
C GLN A 100 -11.58 -13.85 -1.51
N ARG A 101 -12.44 -14.50 -2.30
CA ARG A 101 -13.51 -13.85 -3.05
C ARG A 101 -14.83 -14.12 -2.34
N SER A 102 -15.51 -13.05 -1.94
CA SER A 102 -16.91 -13.11 -1.49
C SER A 102 -17.86 -12.83 -2.66
N MET A 103 -18.92 -13.63 -2.76
CA MET A 103 -20.00 -13.44 -3.72
C MET A 103 -21.35 -13.72 -3.06
N ILE A 104 -22.31 -12.81 -3.23
CA ILE A 104 -23.68 -13.02 -2.77
C ILE A 104 -24.45 -13.81 -3.84
N LEU A 105 -24.89 -15.02 -3.50
CA LEU A 105 -25.71 -15.86 -4.36
C LEU A 105 -27.04 -16.16 -3.67
N ARG A 106 -28.16 -15.70 -4.25
CA ARG A 106 -29.53 -15.91 -3.73
C ARG A 106 -29.72 -15.46 -2.26
N GLY A 107 -28.99 -14.46 -1.83
CA GLY A 107 -29.06 -13.91 -0.47
C GLY A 107 -28.10 -14.55 0.54
N GLU A 108 -27.32 -15.55 0.12
CA GLU A 108 -26.25 -16.15 0.93
C GLU A 108 -24.89 -15.65 0.46
N GLU A 109 -24.00 -15.36 1.41
CA GLU A 109 -22.60 -15.02 1.12
C GLU A 109 -21.79 -16.29 0.95
N ILE A 110 -21.13 -16.43 -0.20
CA ILE A 110 -20.25 -17.54 -0.54
C ILE A 110 -18.83 -17.00 -0.62
N CYS A 111 -17.97 -17.44 0.31
CA CYS A 111 -16.54 -17.16 0.30
C CYS A 111 -15.77 -18.32 -0.35
N SER A 112 -14.94 -18.02 -1.34
CA SER A 112 -14.06 -19.00 -1.99
C SER A 112 -12.61 -18.51 -1.93
N PRO A 113 -11.64 -19.37 -1.62
CA PRO A 113 -10.24 -18.98 -1.59
C PRO A 113 -9.74 -18.63 -3.01
N LEU A 114 -8.88 -17.62 -3.09
CA LEU A 114 -8.19 -17.21 -4.31
C LEU A 114 -7.01 -18.14 -4.62
N THR A 115 -6.56 -18.16 -5.88
CA THR A 115 -5.22 -18.66 -6.22
C THR A 115 -4.15 -17.64 -5.81
N VAL A 116 -2.89 -18.06 -5.70
CA VAL A 116 -1.79 -17.14 -5.40
C VAL A 116 -1.69 -16.00 -6.41
N GLU A 117 -1.85 -16.30 -7.70
CA GLU A 117 -1.87 -15.30 -8.77
C GLU A 117 -2.99 -14.27 -8.57
N GLN A 118 -4.21 -14.74 -8.28
CA GLN A 118 -5.35 -13.85 -8.00
C GLN A 118 -5.15 -13.01 -6.72
N ALA A 119 -4.47 -13.54 -5.71
CA ALA A 119 -4.16 -12.82 -4.48
C ALA A 119 -3.10 -11.72 -4.73
N VAL A 120 -2.12 -11.99 -5.60
CA VAL A 120 -1.14 -10.98 -6.06
C VAL A 120 -1.85 -9.88 -6.85
N ASP A 121 -2.73 -10.24 -7.79
CA ASP A 121 -3.53 -9.27 -8.55
C ASP A 121 -4.42 -8.43 -7.62
N SER A 122 -5.03 -9.06 -6.61
CA SER A 122 -5.85 -8.37 -5.59
C SER A 122 -5.03 -7.36 -4.79
N ARG A 123 -3.87 -7.79 -4.28
CA ARG A 123 -2.90 -6.93 -3.56
C ARG A 123 -2.51 -5.71 -4.40
N ASP A 124 -2.11 -5.93 -5.64
CA ASP A 124 -1.66 -4.86 -6.53
C ASP A 124 -2.80 -3.91 -6.90
N SER A 125 -4.01 -4.45 -7.13
CA SER A 125 -5.20 -3.64 -7.37
C SER A 125 -5.54 -2.74 -6.18
N VAL A 126 -5.45 -3.25 -4.95
CA VAL A 126 -5.66 -2.46 -3.73
C VAL A 126 -4.59 -1.38 -3.58
N ALA A 127 -3.31 -1.72 -3.78
CA ALA A 127 -2.21 -0.77 -3.72
C ALA A 127 -2.37 0.37 -4.74
N MET A 128 -2.73 0.05 -5.98
CA MET A 128 -3.04 1.02 -7.03
C MET A 128 -4.23 1.92 -6.65
N ALA A 129 -5.31 1.33 -6.13
CA ALA A 129 -6.50 2.08 -5.72
C ALA A 129 -6.19 3.06 -4.59
N LEU A 130 -5.42 2.64 -3.58
CA LEU A 130 -4.98 3.50 -2.48
C LEU A 130 -4.15 4.68 -3.01
N TYR A 131 -3.15 4.42 -3.85
CA TYR A 131 -2.32 5.47 -4.43
C TYR A 131 -3.15 6.44 -5.27
N ALA A 132 -4.00 5.93 -6.18
CA ALA A 132 -4.86 6.75 -7.02
C ALA A 132 -5.81 7.63 -6.21
N GLN A 133 -6.41 7.08 -5.14
CA GLN A 133 -7.29 7.82 -4.25
C GLN A 133 -6.54 8.90 -3.47
N SER A 134 -5.32 8.62 -3.01
CA SER A 134 -4.48 9.61 -2.32
C SER A 134 -4.12 10.78 -3.24
N PHE A 135 -3.73 10.49 -4.48
CA PHE A 135 -3.42 11.50 -5.47
C PHE A 135 -4.66 12.33 -5.82
N SER A 136 -5.81 11.69 -6.04
CA SER A 136 -7.08 12.38 -6.28
C SER A 136 -7.48 13.29 -5.12
N TRP A 137 -7.21 12.87 -3.88
CA TRP A 137 -7.46 13.68 -2.69
C TRP A 137 -6.52 14.89 -2.64
N ILE A 138 -5.22 14.72 -2.90
CA ILE A 138 -4.25 15.83 -2.96
C ILE A 138 -4.68 16.87 -4.01
N ILE A 139 -5.09 16.44 -5.21
CA ILE A 139 -5.57 17.36 -6.26
C ILE A 139 -6.83 18.09 -5.82
N THR A 140 -7.78 17.38 -5.20
CA THR A 140 -9.01 18.00 -4.66
C THR A 140 -8.69 18.99 -3.55
N ARG A 141 -7.64 18.75 -2.75
CA ARG A 141 -7.24 19.64 -1.66
C ARG A 141 -6.55 20.92 -2.14
N ILE A 142 -5.87 20.83 -3.28
CA ILE A 142 -5.17 21.93 -3.96
C ILE A 142 -6.15 22.86 -4.69
N ASN A 143 -7.19 22.30 -5.32
CA ASN A 143 -8.22 23.05 -6.06
C ASN A 143 -9.21 23.77 -5.12
#